data_AF-A0A538RYY4-F1
#
_entry.id   AF-A0A538RYY4-F1
#
_cell.length_a   1.000
_cell.length_b   1.000
_cell.length_c   1.000
_cell.angle_alpha   90.00
_cell.angle_beta   90.00
_cell.angle_gamma   90.00
#
_symmetry.space_group_name_H-M   'P 1'
#
loop_
_entity.id
_entity.type
_entity.pdbx_description
1 polymer ?
#
loop_
_entity_poly.entity_id
_entity_poly.type
_entity_poly.pdbx_seq_one_letter_code
_entity_poly.pdbx_strand_id
1 'polypeptide(L)'
;MLLAAVVIHVTLSVVLGLIYGVLLPTLPSVPRPIAWGGLLMPIVWTGASYLAMNVVNPALPGKVNWPWFILSQFIFGITIPAVVLGAKRLPAVPAGVVGGLAGGAAMALPAVLWAAASGHGFWYPVNLLAGMVQPGVGNVEAAELGSFHTQWFLTASAMHAFLSICFGILFALLIPQPIAWGGLVLPLLWTGTSYGLMGVANPVLQQRVAWPWFIVSQFVFGVAAAAVVHRSEMVYIPPAGHGPDRLADFVAGEGGGRS
;
A
#
# COMPACT_ATOMS: atom_id res chain seq x y z
N MET A 1 -12.39 6.95 17.03
CA MET A 1 -11.20 7.80 17.21
C MET A 1 -9.95 7.23 16.52
N LEU A 2 -9.81 5.92 16.23
CA LEU A 2 -8.61 5.36 15.59
C LEU A 2 -8.67 5.05 14.06
N LEU A 3 -9.72 4.58 13.37
CA LEU A 3 -9.87 4.65 11.89
C LEU A 3 -10.13 6.09 11.53
N ALA A 4 -10.52 6.94 12.48
CA ALA A 4 -10.32 8.37 12.31
C ALA A 4 -8.80 8.63 12.26
N ALA A 5 -7.99 8.23 13.25
CA ALA A 5 -6.52 8.43 13.23
C ALA A 5 -5.71 7.66 12.15
N VAL A 6 -6.18 6.53 11.64
CA VAL A 6 -5.51 5.65 10.66
C VAL A 6 -6.08 5.86 9.27
N VAL A 7 -7.35 6.23 9.10
CA VAL A 7 -7.75 6.88 7.83
C VAL A 7 -7.05 8.22 7.73
N ILE A 8 -6.88 8.99 8.81
CA ILE A 8 -6.04 10.19 8.81
C ILE A 8 -4.57 9.87 8.52
N HIS A 9 -3.95 8.84 9.12
CA HIS A 9 -2.53 8.51 8.88
C HIS A 9 -2.28 7.93 7.48
N VAL A 10 -3.12 7.00 7.01
CA VAL A 10 -3.01 6.44 5.65
C VAL A 10 -3.36 7.48 4.60
N THR A 11 -4.35 8.36 4.84
CA THR A 11 -4.67 9.48 3.94
C THR A 11 -3.54 10.49 3.93
N LEU A 12 -2.86 10.74 5.05
CA LEU A 12 -1.71 11.64 5.10
C LEU A 12 -0.46 11.03 4.48
N SER A 13 -0.13 9.77 4.72
CA SER A 13 1.04 9.12 4.11
C SER A 13 0.85 8.89 2.61
N VAL A 14 -0.38 8.67 2.12
CA VAL A 14 -0.68 8.63 0.67
C VAL A 14 -0.69 10.05 0.06
N VAL A 15 -1.22 11.10 0.73
CA VAL A 15 -1.26 12.51 0.26
C VAL A 15 0.13 13.16 0.25
N LEU A 16 0.91 12.95 1.30
CA LEU A 16 2.32 13.34 1.36
C LEU A 16 3.14 12.44 0.43
N GLY A 17 2.69 11.20 0.26
CA GLY A 17 3.25 10.20 -0.65
C GLY A 17 2.94 10.44 -2.12
N LEU A 18 2.33 11.56 -2.48
CA LEU A 18 2.06 11.95 -3.87
C LEU A 18 2.55 13.39 -4.13
N ILE A 19 2.38 14.33 -3.17
CA ILE A 19 2.99 15.70 -3.16
C ILE A 19 4.50 15.63 -3.36
N TYR A 20 5.11 14.64 -2.73
CA TYR A 20 6.54 14.43 -2.70
C TYR A 20 7.05 13.85 -4.04
N GLY A 21 6.19 13.15 -4.75
CA GLY A 21 6.48 12.62 -6.07
C GLY A 21 6.47 13.68 -7.16
N VAL A 22 5.55 14.64 -7.04
CA VAL A 22 5.28 15.70 -8.02
C VAL A 22 6.25 16.89 -7.90
N LEU A 23 6.76 17.20 -6.70
CA LEU A 23 7.61 18.39 -6.45
C LEU A 23 9.10 18.19 -6.74
N LEU A 24 9.57 16.96 -6.67
CA LEU A 24 10.99 16.72 -6.83
C LEU A 24 11.61 17.01 -8.22
N PRO A 25 10.84 17.00 -9.33
CA PRO A 25 11.32 17.51 -10.62
C PRO A 25 11.54 19.05 -10.68
N THR A 26 10.99 19.90 -9.77
CA THR A 26 10.93 21.39 -9.89
C THR A 26 12.04 22.17 -9.16
N LEU A 27 13.15 21.52 -8.80
CA LEU A 27 14.19 22.04 -7.90
C LEU A 27 15.60 22.10 -8.58
N PRO A 28 16.53 23.02 -8.21
CA PRO A 28 17.79 23.25 -8.95
C PRO A 28 18.75 22.05 -9.04
N SER A 29 19.60 22.01 -10.09
CA SER A 29 20.38 20.84 -10.55
C SER A 29 21.66 20.51 -9.78
N VAL A 30 21.51 19.85 -8.63
CA VAL A 30 22.49 19.05 -7.85
C VAL A 30 21.78 17.68 -7.61
N PRO A 31 22.38 16.49 -7.33
CA PRO A 31 21.72 15.17 -7.51
C PRO A 31 20.24 15.12 -7.04
N ARG A 32 19.30 15.24 -8.01
CA ARG A 32 17.98 15.89 -7.82
C ARG A 32 17.02 15.21 -6.85
N PRO A 33 16.90 13.87 -6.79
CA PRO A 33 16.01 13.20 -5.84
C PRO A 33 16.49 13.17 -4.40
N ILE A 34 17.81 13.21 -4.25
CA ILE A 34 18.45 12.95 -2.98
C ILE A 34 18.62 14.26 -2.21
N ALA A 35 18.95 15.38 -2.87
CA ALA A 35 19.17 16.65 -2.19
C ALA A 35 17.87 17.29 -1.68
N TRP A 36 16.80 17.25 -2.46
CA TRP A 36 15.57 17.97 -2.14
C TRP A 36 14.58 17.16 -1.34
N GLY A 37 14.38 15.90 -1.74
CA GLY A 37 13.52 15.00 -1.03
C GLY A 37 14.23 14.22 0.06
N GLY A 38 15.48 13.84 -0.19
CA GLY A 38 16.29 13.20 0.82
C GLY A 38 17.02 14.09 1.79
N LEU A 39 16.89 15.42 1.74
CA LEU A 39 17.62 16.27 2.68
C LEU A 39 16.85 17.46 3.26
N LEU A 40 16.37 18.40 2.42
CA LEU A 40 15.86 19.69 2.89
C LEU A 40 14.47 19.64 3.57
N MET A 41 13.48 19.08 2.89
CA MET A 41 12.11 18.90 3.40
C MET A 41 12.00 18.12 4.71
N PRO A 42 12.77 17.04 4.87
CA PRO A 42 12.84 16.31 6.11
C PRO A 42 13.21 17.10 7.37
N ILE A 43 14.10 18.08 7.19
CA ILE A 43 14.51 19.01 8.23
C ILE A 43 13.36 19.97 8.55
N VAL A 44 12.74 20.57 7.51
CA VAL A 44 11.62 21.51 7.64
C VAL A 44 10.43 20.91 8.39
N TRP A 45 10.01 19.68 8.02
CA TRP A 45 8.86 19.03 8.66
C TRP A 45 9.12 18.67 10.11
N THR A 46 10.35 18.27 10.40
CA THR A 46 10.69 17.89 11.76
C THR A 46 10.83 19.09 12.66
N GLY A 47 11.40 20.20 12.17
CA GLY A 47 11.43 21.47 12.91
C GLY A 47 10.02 21.98 13.23
N ALA A 48 9.11 21.94 12.25
CA ALA A 48 7.71 22.32 12.45
C ALA A 48 7.00 21.42 13.47
N SER A 49 7.19 20.10 13.38
CA SER A 49 6.65 19.13 14.34
C SER A 49 7.19 19.37 15.76
N TYR A 50 8.48 19.75 15.89
CA TYR A 50 9.13 20.03 17.18
C TYR A 50 8.53 21.25 17.88
N LEU A 51 8.37 22.37 17.16
CA LEU A 51 7.86 23.63 17.69
C LEU A 51 6.36 23.58 18.04
N ALA A 52 5.58 22.81 17.28
CA ALA A 52 4.12 22.79 17.41
C ALA A 52 3.59 21.82 18.48
N MET A 53 4.37 20.80 18.87
CA MET A 53 3.90 19.68 19.70
C MET A 53 3.25 20.10 21.02
N ASN A 54 3.85 21.10 21.67
CA ASN A 54 3.43 21.57 22.99
C ASN A 54 2.12 22.39 22.95
N VAL A 55 1.83 23.04 21.81
CA VAL A 55 0.59 23.80 21.56
C VAL A 55 -0.58 22.87 21.20
N VAL A 56 -0.34 21.65 20.68
CA VAL A 56 -1.38 20.74 20.11
C VAL A 56 -1.73 19.57 21.03
N ASN A 57 -0.72 18.92 21.60
CA ASN A 57 -0.94 17.87 22.58
C ASN A 57 0.05 18.12 23.71
N PRO A 58 -0.32 18.93 24.70
CA PRO A 58 0.59 19.26 25.80
C PRO A 58 1.01 18.03 26.64
N ALA A 59 0.43 16.83 26.40
CA ALA A 59 0.88 15.57 27.01
C ALA A 59 1.93 14.80 26.18
N LEU A 60 2.24 15.20 24.94
CA LEU A 60 3.22 14.60 24.03
C LEU A 60 4.65 15.19 24.04
N PRO A 61 4.94 16.43 24.46
CA PRO A 61 6.30 16.92 24.65
C PRO A 61 7.13 16.00 25.54
N GLY A 62 8.37 15.74 25.15
CA GLY A 62 9.24 14.74 25.79
C GLY A 62 8.87 13.28 25.48
N LYS A 63 7.72 13.03 24.84
CA LYS A 63 7.26 11.69 24.42
C LYS A 63 7.44 11.42 22.93
N VAL A 64 7.80 12.43 22.15
CA VAL A 64 8.24 12.22 20.76
C VAL A 64 9.75 12.27 20.67
N ASN A 65 10.32 11.28 19.97
CA ASN A 65 11.75 11.14 19.73
C ASN A 65 12.13 11.83 18.42
N TRP A 66 12.84 12.93 18.56
CA TRP A 66 13.12 13.85 17.47
C TRP A 66 14.12 13.34 16.44
N PRO A 67 15.29 12.79 16.81
CA PRO A 67 16.22 12.22 15.83
C PRO A 67 15.57 11.22 14.87
N TRP A 68 14.66 10.39 15.39
CA TRP A 68 13.93 9.42 14.58
C TRP A 68 12.80 10.00 13.77
N PHE A 69 12.13 11.02 14.29
CA PHE A 69 11.14 11.75 13.53
C PHE A 69 11.81 12.50 12.36
N ILE A 70 12.99 13.08 12.59
CA ILE A 70 13.86 13.70 11.57
C ILE A 70 14.16 12.69 10.48
N LEU A 71 14.80 11.58 10.84
CA LEU A 71 15.22 10.56 9.89
C LEU A 71 14.03 9.96 9.11
N SER A 72 12.85 9.82 9.73
CA SER A 72 11.61 9.34 9.07
C SER A 72 11.16 10.26 7.94
N GLN A 73 11.33 11.57 8.08
CA GLN A 73 11.01 12.53 7.03
C GLN A 73 12.02 12.48 5.88
N PHE A 74 13.29 12.16 6.17
CA PHE A 74 14.40 12.03 5.19
C PHE A 74 14.17 10.87 4.25
N ILE A 75 13.75 9.77 4.82
CA ILE A 75 13.51 8.54 4.08
C ILE A 75 12.17 8.61 3.33
N PHE A 76 11.12 9.19 3.93
CA PHE A 76 9.87 9.47 3.23
C PHE A 76 10.11 10.34 1.99
N GLY A 77 11.04 11.27 2.11
CA GLY A 77 11.30 12.22 1.07
C GLY A 77 12.15 11.82 -0.12
N ILE A 78 13.01 10.81 -0.01
CA ILE A 78 13.66 10.21 -1.21
C ILE A 78 12.65 9.33 -1.97
N THR A 79 11.73 8.73 -1.25
CA THR A 79 10.94 7.56 -1.70
C THR A 79 9.85 7.93 -2.71
N ILE A 80 9.16 9.05 -2.51
CA ILE A 80 8.05 9.42 -3.36
C ILE A 80 8.45 10.09 -4.68
N PRO A 81 9.43 10.99 -4.71
CA PRO A 81 10.02 11.49 -5.94
C PRO A 81 10.44 10.44 -6.96
N ALA A 82 11.03 9.34 -6.48
CA ALA A 82 11.45 8.22 -7.30
C ALA A 82 10.25 7.44 -7.86
N VAL A 83 9.14 7.38 -7.10
CA VAL A 83 7.86 6.77 -7.50
C VAL A 83 7.15 7.58 -8.60
N VAL A 84 7.26 8.90 -8.64
CA VAL A 84 6.56 9.76 -9.62
C VAL A 84 7.41 10.19 -10.81
N LEU A 85 8.73 10.23 -10.69
CA LEU A 85 9.62 10.40 -11.85
C LEU A 85 9.74 9.13 -12.71
N GLY A 86 9.31 7.97 -12.18
CA GLY A 86 9.19 6.71 -12.92
C GLY A 86 7.87 6.52 -13.69
N ALA A 87 6.99 7.53 -13.77
CA ALA A 87 5.58 7.48 -14.22
C ALA A 87 5.27 6.96 -15.65
N LYS A 88 6.24 6.39 -16.37
CA LYS A 88 6.00 5.54 -17.56
C LYS A 88 5.11 4.32 -17.27
N ARG A 89 4.70 4.10 -16.02
CA ARG A 89 3.90 2.97 -15.53
C ARG A 89 2.43 3.28 -15.22
N LEU A 90 1.92 4.44 -15.62
CA LEU A 90 0.47 4.73 -15.52
C LEU A 90 -0.46 3.64 -16.10
N PRO A 91 -0.10 2.92 -17.19
CA PRO A 91 -0.88 1.77 -17.65
C PRO A 91 -1.02 0.62 -16.63
N ALA A 92 -0.18 0.59 -15.59
CA ALA A 92 -0.24 -0.40 -14.52
C ALA A 92 -1.25 -0.04 -13.40
N VAL A 93 -1.73 1.21 -13.32
CA VAL A 93 -2.68 1.64 -12.27
C VAL A 93 -3.99 0.84 -12.29
N PRO A 94 -4.64 0.58 -13.45
CA PRO A 94 -5.82 -0.28 -13.50
C PRO A 94 -5.53 -1.71 -13.02
N ALA A 95 -4.39 -2.28 -13.42
CA ALA A 95 -3.95 -3.60 -12.92
C ALA A 95 -3.75 -3.59 -11.40
N GLY A 96 -3.23 -2.49 -10.86
CA GLY A 96 -3.10 -2.26 -9.43
C GLY A 96 -4.45 -2.20 -8.72
N VAL A 97 -5.43 -1.47 -9.25
CA VAL A 97 -6.78 -1.42 -8.68
C VAL A 97 -7.41 -2.81 -8.63
N VAL A 98 -7.38 -3.55 -9.76
CA VAL A 98 -7.96 -4.90 -9.85
C VAL A 98 -7.21 -5.86 -8.92
N GLY A 99 -5.88 -5.81 -8.91
CA GLY A 99 -5.05 -6.64 -8.04
C GLY A 99 -5.27 -6.34 -6.56
N GLY A 100 -5.40 -5.06 -6.20
CA GLY A 100 -5.73 -4.60 -4.86
C GLY A 100 -7.07 -5.17 -4.38
N LEU A 101 -8.13 -5.01 -5.17
CA LEU A 101 -9.45 -5.54 -4.85
C LEU A 101 -9.46 -7.07 -4.75
N ALA A 102 -8.80 -7.77 -5.67
CA ALA A 102 -8.67 -9.23 -5.65
C ALA A 102 -7.90 -9.72 -4.41
N GLY A 103 -6.80 -9.05 -4.06
CA GLY A 103 -6.03 -9.31 -2.84
C GLY A 103 -6.85 -9.05 -1.58
N GLY A 104 -7.56 -7.93 -1.54
CA GLY A 104 -8.47 -7.55 -0.44
C GLY A 104 -9.57 -8.58 -0.22
N ALA A 105 -10.17 -9.10 -1.29
CA ALA A 105 -11.16 -10.16 -1.20
C ALA A 105 -10.54 -11.48 -0.70
N ALA A 106 -9.38 -11.89 -1.26
CA ALA A 106 -8.72 -13.13 -0.89
C ALA A 106 -8.27 -13.16 0.58
N MET A 107 -7.76 -12.03 1.10
CA MET A 107 -7.27 -11.97 2.48
C MET A 107 -8.37 -12.06 3.54
N ALA A 108 -9.63 -11.75 3.18
CA ALA A 108 -10.74 -11.89 4.12
C ALA A 108 -10.99 -13.35 4.50
N LEU A 109 -10.66 -14.31 3.61
CA LEU A 109 -10.91 -15.74 3.82
C LEU A 109 -10.23 -16.31 5.07
N PRO A 110 -8.89 -16.27 5.24
CA PRO A 110 -8.25 -16.80 6.44
C PRO A 110 -8.73 -16.12 7.73
N ALA A 111 -8.98 -14.81 7.72
CA ALA A 111 -9.47 -14.07 8.89
C ALA A 111 -10.88 -14.54 9.32
N VAL A 112 -11.79 -14.71 8.36
CA VAL A 112 -13.17 -15.15 8.61
C VAL A 112 -13.22 -16.62 8.98
N LEU A 113 -12.44 -17.48 8.32
CA LEU A 113 -12.38 -18.92 8.62
C LEU A 113 -11.83 -19.18 10.02
N TRP A 114 -10.77 -18.47 10.42
CA TRP A 114 -10.26 -18.56 11.78
C TRP A 114 -11.30 -18.11 12.81
N ALA A 115 -11.97 -16.98 12.58
CA ALA A 115 -12.97 -16.45 13.50
C ALA A 115 -14.15 -17.42 13.68
N ALA A 116 -14.61 -18.05 12.59
CA ALA A 116 -15.63 -19.08 12.63
C ALA A 116 -15.14 -20.34 13.38
N ALA A 117 -13.98 -20.88 13.03
CA ALA A 117 -13.41 -22.08 13.65
C ALA A 117 -13.11 -21.91 15.15
N SER A 118 -12.88 -20.68 15.59
CA SER A 118 -12.58 -20.34 16.98
C SER A 118 -13.81 -19.89 17.78
N GLY A 119 -15.02 -20.02 17.23
CA GLY A 119 -16.27 -19.66 17.92
C GLY A 119 -16.51 -18.16 18.11
N HIS A 120 -15.73 -17.28 17.47
CA HIS A 120 -15.88 -15.81 17.57
C HIS A 120 -16.97 -15.26 16.64
N GLY A 121 -17.41 -16.05 15.65
CA GLY A 121 -18.42 -15.65 14.66
C GLY A 121 -17.84 -15.00 13.42
N PHE A 122 -18.55 -15.12 12.29
CA PHE A 122 -18.08 -14.67 10.96
C PHE A 122 -17.82 -13.16 10.88
N TRP A 123 -18.59 -12.36 11.63
CA TRP A 123 -18.51 -10.89 11.59
C TRP A 123 -17.40 -10.31 12.42
N TYR A 124 -16.79 -11.12 13.29
CA TYR A 124 -15.74 -10.70 14.21
C TYR A 124 -14.61 -9.88 13.55
N PRO A 125 -13.94 -10.36 12.49
CA PRO A 125 -12.88 -9.58 11.85
C PRO A 125 -13.39 -8.30 11.17
N VAL A 126 -14.62 -8.30 10.63
CA VAL A 126 -15.23 -7.13 9.99
C VAL A 126 -15.52 -6.04 11.03
N ASN A 127 -16.06 -6.44 12.18
CA ASN A 127 -16.40 -5.53 13.26
C ASN A 127 -15.15 -4.97 13.95
N LEU A 128 -14.09 -5.78 14.09
CA LEU A 128 -12.79 -5.27 14.53
C LEU A 128 -12.22 -4.22 13.57
N LEU A 129 -12.39 -4.43 12.26
CA LEU A 129 -11.94 -3.47 11.25
C LEU A 129 -12.70 -2.13 11.37
N ALA A 130 -14.02 -2.17 11.57
CA ALA A 130 -14.81 -0.97 11.87
C ALA A 130 -14.42 -0.33 13.21
N GLY A 131 -14.03 -1.14 14.20
CA GLY A 131 -13.64 -0.69 15.52
C GLY A 131 -12.34 0.07 15.58
N MET A 132 -11.57 0.05 14.48
CA MET A 132 -10.55 1.06 14.29
C MET A 132 -11.23 2.44 14.44
N VAL A 133 -12.32 2.77 13.75
CA VAL A 133 -12.84 4.18 13.60
C VAL A 133 -13.73 4.49 14.69
N GLN A 134 -14.62 3.54 14.88
CA GLN A 134 -15.86 3.86 15.46
C GLN A 134 -15.56 3.81 16.95
N PRO A 135 -15.67 4.96 17.63
CA PRO A 135 -15.42 4.99 19.06
C PRO A 135 -16.28 3.91 19.75
N GLY A 136 -15.74 3.25 20.76
CA GLY A 136 -16.50 2.32 21.59
C GLY A 136 -16.63 0.89 21.07
N VAL A 137 -16.37 0.60 19.78
CA VAL A 137 -16.47 -0.79 19.26
C VAL A 137 -15.50 -1.75 19.96
N GLY A 138 -14.30 -1.28 20.32
CA GLY A 138 -13.35 -2.10 21.08
C GLY A 138 -13.83 -2.48 22.50
N ASN A 139 -14.84 -1.77 23.03
CA ASN A 139 -15.32 -1.92 24.40
C ASN A 139 -16.55 -2.83 24.52
N VAL A 140 -17.10 -3.31 23.41
CA VAL A 140 -18.28 -4.20 23.43
C VAL A 140 -17.88 -5.65 23.77
N GLU A 141 -18.87 -6.48 24.11
CA GLU A 141 -18.65 -7.89 24.41
C GLU A 141 -18.21 -8.70 23.17
N ALA A 142 -17.49 -9.81 23.39
CA ALA A 142 -16.99 -10.63 22.29
C ALA A 142 -18.13 -11.23 21.44
N ALA A 143 -19.25 -11.61 22.07
CA ALA A 143 -20.44 -12.08 21.37
C ALA A 143 -21.01 -11.00 20.44
N GLU A 144 -20.99 -9.73 20.88
CA GLU A 144 -21.48 -8.59 20.09
C GLU A 144 -20.58 -8.29 18.88
N LEU A 145 -19.27 -8.50 19.02
CA LEU A 145 -18.34 -8.46 17.89
C LEU A 145 -18.58 -9.59 16.89
N GLY A 146 -19.14 -10.72 17.30
CA GLY A 146 -19.50 -11.84 16.41
C GLY A 146 -20.80 -11.61 15.62
N SER A 147 -21.59 -10.60 15.97
CA SER A 147 -22.90 -10.29 15.39
C SER A 147 -22.82 -9.38 14.17
N PHE A 148 -23.84 -9.44 13.30
CA PHE A 148 -23.91 -8.53 12.17
C PHE A 148 -24.34 -7.13 12.59
N HIS A 149 -23.61 -6.12 12.11
CA HIS A 149 -23.90 -4.71 12.34
C HIS A 149 -23.78 -3.94 11.03
N THR A 150 -24.90 -3.46 10.48
CA THR A 150 -24.94 -2.79 9.17
C THR A 150 -23.95 -1.61 9.09
N GLN A 151 -23.90 -0.77 10.11
CA GLN A 151 -22.99 0.39 10.11
C GLN A 151 -21.51 -0.01 10.14
N TRP A 152 -21.16 -1.02 10.96
CA TRP A 152 -19.79 -1.52 11.05
C TRP A 152 -19.40 -2.23 9.76
N PHE A 153 -20.30 -3.00 9.17
CA PHE A 153 -20.09 -3.62 7.88
C PHE A 153 -19.79 -2.60 6.77
N LEU A 154 -20.60 -1.55 6.64
CA LEU A 154 -20.38 -0.51 5.62
C LEU A 154 -19.04 0.21 5.83
N THR A 155 -18.72 0.50 7.08
CA THR A 155 -17.52 1.22 7.48
C THR A 155 -16.25 0.39 7.26
N ALA A 156 -16.27 -0.88 7.68
CA ALA A 156 -15.22 -1.85 7.45
C ALA A 156 -15.01 -2.09 5.96
N SER A 157 -16.09 -2.27 5.18
CA SER A 157 -16.02 -2.47 3.74
C SER A 157 -15.42 -1.26 3.01
N ALA A 158 -15.82 -0.06 3.38
CA ALA A 158 -15.28 1.17 2.81
C ALA A 158 -13.78 1.32 3.11
N MET A 159 -13.36 1.12 4.37
CA MET A 159 -11.93 1.17 4.70
C MET A 159 -11.15 0.06 4.01
N HIS A 160 -11.68 -1.16 3.99
CA HIS A 160 -11.02 -2.31 3.38
C HIS A 160 -10.82 -2.12 1.88
N ALA A 161 -11.85 -1.68 1.17
CA ALA A 161 -11.78 -1.39 -0.25
C ALA A 161 -10.78 -0.25 -0.55
N PHE A 162 -10.84 0.83 0.23
CA PHE A 162 -9.92 1.96 0.09
C PHE A 162 -8.46 1.52 0.27
N LEU A 163 -8.14 0.82 1.37
CA LEU A 163 -6.81 0.30 1.64
C LEU A 163 -6.35 -0.66 0.55
N SER A 164 -7.23 -1.57 0.14
CA SER A 164 -6.96 -2.55 -0.91
C SER A 164 -6.57 -1.87 -2.22
N ILE A 165 -7.27 -0.80 -2.61
CA ILE A 165 -6.96 -0.01 -3.81
C ILE A 165 -5.61 0.70 -3.65
N CYS A 166 -5.37 1.38 -2.52
CA CYS A 166 -4.10 2.06 -2.26
C CYS A 166 -2.90 1.11 -2.35
N PHE A 167 -2.99 -0.06 -1.69
CA PHE A 167 -1.95 -1.08 -1.74
C PHE A 167 -1.84 -1.74 -3.11
N GLY A 168 -2.94 -1.94 -3.82
CA GLY A 168 -2.92 -2.47 -5.18
C GLY A 168 -2.21 -1.55 -6.18
N ILE A 169 -2.51 -0.25 -6.13
CA ILE A 169 -1.81 0.77 -6.93
C ILE A 169 -0.33 0.82 -6.53
N LEU A 170 -0.03 0.75 -5.24
CA LEU A 170 1.35 0.66 -4.74
C LEU A 170 2.08 -0.53 -5.37
N PHE A 171 1.47 -1.72 -5.37
CA PHE A 171 2.07 -2.90 -5.98
C PHE A 171 2.35 -2.68 -7.46
N ALA A 172 1.39 -2.17 -8.23
CA ALA A 172 1.54 -2.02 -9.67
C ALA A 172 2.55 -0.95 -10.10
N LEU A 173 2.73 0.11 -9.33
CA LEU A 173 3.71 1.14 -9.64
C LEU A 173 5.16 0.70 -9.31
N LEU A 174 5.33 -0.24 -8.38
CA LEU A 174 6.64 -0.64 -7.84
C LEU A 174 7.44 -1.67 -8.67
N ILE A 175 6.91 -2.27 -9.75
CA ILE A 175 7.45 -3.56 -10.25
C ILE A 175 8.59 -3.46 -11.27
N PRO A 176 9.74 -4.12 -11.02
CA PRO A 176 10.03 -5.31 -11.84
C PRO A 176 9.97 -6.65 -11.07
N GLN A 177 9.82 -6.67 -9.73
CA GLN A 177 9.85 -7.89 -8.91
C GLN A 177 8.65 -7.99 -7.91
N PRO A 178 7.46 -8.42 -8.36
CA PRO A 178 6.19 -8.35 -7.60
C PRO A 178 6.17 -9.16 -6.30
N ILE A 179 6.76 -10.35 -6.31
CA ILE A 179 6.44 -11.41 -5.35
C ILE A 179 7.23 -11.25 -4.05
N ALA A 180 8.52 -10.90 -4.11
CA ALA A 180 9.33 -10.71 -2.92
C ALA A 180 8.92 -9.46 -2.12
N TRP A 181 8.65 -8.34 -2.81
CA TRP A 181 8.24 -7.10 -2.17
C TRP A 181 6.77 -7.11 -1.75
N GLY A 182 5.90 -7.61 -2.62
CA GLY A 182 4.47 -7.65 -2.40
C GLY A 182 4.00 -8.80 -1.52
N GLY A 183 4.60 -9.98 -1.66
CA GLY A 183 4.20 -11.18 -0.92
C GLY A 183 4.83 -11.32 0.48
N LEU A 184 5.93 -10.64 0.77
CA LEU A 184 6.68 -10.83 2.02
C LEU A 184 6.99 -9.51 2.75
N VAL A 185 7.62 -8.53 2.10
CA VAL A 185 8.11 -7.31 2.78
C VAL A 185 6.99 -6.35 3.18
N LEU A 186 6.12 -5.97 2.23
CA LEU A 186 5.00 -5.06 2.51
C LEU A 186 3.99 -5.63 3.52
N PRO A 187 3.59 -6.93 3.45
CA PRO A 187 2.77 -7.59 4.45
C PRO A 187 3.29 -7.47 5.89
N LEU A 188 4.59 -7.71 6.08
CA LEU A 188 5.22 -7.66 7.41
C LEU A 188 5.37 -6.22 7.91
N LEU A 189 5.77 -5.28 7.03
CA LEU A 189 5.86 -3.84 7.37
C LEU A 189 4.50 -3.29 7.80
N TRP A 190 3.45 -3.58 7.02
CA TRP A 190 2.10 -3.13 7.33
C TRP A 190 1.56 -3.74 8.62
N THR A 191 1.84 -5.03 8.87
CA THR A 191 1.50 -5.67 10.15
C THR A 191 2.16 -4.96 11.33
N GLY A 192 3.47 -4.65 11.23
CA GLY A 192 4.21 -3.95 12.27
C GLY A 192 3.68 -2.53 12.54
N THR A 193 3.43 -1.75 11.48
CA THR A 193 2.84 -0.40 11.60
C THR A 193 1.45 -0.44 12.21
N SER A 194 0.61 -1.40 11.79
CA SER A 194 -0.75 -1.57 12.31
C SER A 194 -0.75 -1.93 13.80
N TYR A 195 0.09 -2.89 14.20
CA TYR A 195 0.28 -3.28 15.59
C TYR A 195 0.68 -2.07 16.47
N GLY A 196 1.73 -1.35 16.07
CA GLY A 196 2.25 -0.21 16.83
C GLY A 196 1.27 0.96 16.93
N LEU A 197 0.62 1.34 15.84
CA LEU A 197 -0.36 2.45 15.85
C LEU A 197 -1.63 2.10 16.63
N MET A 198 -2.12 0.85 16.52
CA MET A 198 -3.24 0.40 17.33
C MET A 198 -2.92 0.42 18.81
N GLY A 199 -1.71 0.01 19.21
CA GLY A 199 -1.32 0.03 20.61
C GLY A 199 -1.32 1.42 21.25
N VAL A 200 -1.08 2.47 20.47
CA VAL A 200 -1.15 3.86 20.97
C VAL A 200 -2.58 4.38 20.97
N ALA A 201 -3.33 4.14 19.89
CA ALA A 201 -4.57 4.87 19.66
C ALA A 201 -5.84 4.09 20.02
N ASN A 202 -5.77 2.75 20.13
CA ASN A 202 -6.85 1.91 20.63
C ASN A 202 -6.27 0.57 21.15
N PRO A 203 -5.60 0.58 22.32
CA PRO A 203 -4.95 -0.61 22.87
C PRO A 203 -5.92 -1.76 23.15
N VAL A 204 -7.18 -1.45 23.44
CA VAL A 204 -8.23 -2.46 23.66
C VAL A 204 -8.51 -3.23 22.36
N LEU A 205 -8.60 -2.53 21.23
CA LEU A 205 -8.81 -3.17 19.94
C LEU A 205 -7.60 -4.02 19.51
N GLN A 206 -6.38 -3.54 19.78
CA GLN A 206 -5.14 -4.27 19.49
C GLN A 206 -5.11 -5.68 20.14
N GLN A 207 -5.63 -5.81 21.37
CA GLN A 207 -5.65 -7.09 22.11
C GLN A 207 -6.63 -8.12 21.52
N ARG A 208 -7.60 -7.66 20.74
CA ARG A 208 -8.65 -8.51 20.15
C ARG A 208 -8.27 -9.06 18.78
N VAL A 209 -7.18 -8.59 18.18
CA VAL A 209 -6.69 -9.06 16.87
C VAL A 209 -5.89 -10.36 17.03
N ALA A 210 -6.26 -11.42 16.30
CA ALA A 210 -5.44 -12.63 16.20
C ALA A 210 -4.28 -12.44 15.22
N TRP A 211 -3.17 -11.93 15.74
CA TRP A 211 -1.99 -11.55 14.95
C TRP A 211 -1.42 -12.63 14.02
N PRO A 212 -1.34 -13.92 14.39
CA PRO A 212 -0.89 -14.96 13.45
C PRO A 212 -1.77 -15.04 12.19
N TRP A 213 -3.09 -14.91 12.36
CA TRP A 213 -4.04 -14.94 11.26
C TRP A 213 -4.13 -13.61 10.50
N PHE A 214 -3.87 -12.49 11.18
CA PHE A 214 -3.65 -11.21 10.50
C PHE A 214 -2.46 -11.30 9.54
N ILE A 215 -1.34 -11.89 9.99
CA ILE A 215 -0.14 -12.11 9.16
C ILE A 215 -0.46 -13.01 7.97
N VAL A 216 -1.08 -14.19 8.20
CA VAL A 216 -1.51 -15.09 7.12
C VAL A 216 -2.39 -14.36 6.11
N SER A 217 -3.29 -13.50 6.57
CA SER A 217 -4.14 -12.67 5.70
C SER A 217 -3.33 -11.70 4.84
N GLN A 218 -2.31 -11.04 5.40
CA GLN A 218 -1.45 -10.13 4.62
C GLN A 218 -0.63 -10.87 3.55
N PHE A 219 -0.17 -12.10 3.83
CA PHE A 219 0.50 -12.94 2.82
C PHE A 219 -0.43 -13.30 1.68
N VAL A 220 -1.67 -13.69 1.98
CA VAL A 220 -2.70 -13.99 0.98
C VAL A 220 -3.01 -12.75 0.12
N PHE A 221 -3.14 -11.57 0.74
CA PHE A 221 -3.29 -10.30 0.02
C PHE A 221 -2.16 -10.10 -1.00
N GLY A 222 -0.91 -10.20 -0.51
CA GLY A 222 0.29 -9.94 -1.31
C GLY A 222 0.44 -10.87 -2.50
N VAL A 223 0.24 -12.17 -2.29
CA VAL A 223 0.33 -13.18 -3.37
C VAL A 223 -0.77 -12.96 -4.41
N ALA A 224 -2.01 -12.73 -3.98
CA ALA A 224 -3.14 -12.53 -4.89
C ALA A 224 -3.02 -11.23 -5.70
N ALA A 225 -2.69 -10.11 -5.05
CA ALA A 225 -2.49 -8.83 -5.72
C ALA A 225 -1.33 -8.89 -6.71
N ALA A 226 -0.20 -9.49 -6.33
CA ALA A 226 0.96 -9.67 -7.21
C ALA A 226 0.64 -10.57 -8.42
N ALA A 227 -0.09 -11.67 -8.23
CA ALA A 227 -0.48 -12.57 -9.31
C ALA A 227 -1.37 -11.87 -10.34
N VAL A 228 -2.33 -11.05 -9.89
CA VAL A 228 -3.23 -10.30 -10.78
C VAL A 228 -2.48 -9.20 -11.52
N VAL A 229 -1.63 -8.43 -10.82
CA VAL A 229 -0.84 -7.37 -11.44
C VAL A 229 0.12 -7.95 -12.48
N HIS A 230 0.83 -9.04 -12.17
CA HIS A 230 1.79 -9.66 -13.08
C HIS A 230 1.12 -10.22 -14.35
N ARG A 231 -0.06 -10.83 -14.22
CA ARG A 231 -0.83 -11.31 -15.38
C ARG A 231 -1.41 -10.20 -16.26
N SER A 232 -1.41 -8.96 -15.76
CA SER A 232 -1.95 -7.79 -16.46
C SER A 232 -0.87 -6.99 -17.21
N GLU A 233 0.39 -7.40 -17.15
CA GLU A 233 1.47 -6.77 -17.92
C GLU A 233 1.34 -7.09 -19.42
N MET A 234 1.27 -6.05 -20.25
CA MET A 234 1.22 -6.18 -21.70
C MET A 234 2.61 -6.54 -22.24
N VAL A 235 2.74 -7.67 -22.93
CA VAL A 235 3.96 -8.02 -23.67
C VAL A 235 4.02 -7.18 -24.94
N TYR A 236 5.06 -6.35 -25.07
CA TYR A 236 5.32 -5.67 -26.34
C TYR A 236 5.70 -6.71 -27.39
N ILE A 237 4.84 -6.89 -28.38
CA ILE A 237 5.16 -7.62 -29.60
C ILE A 237 5.73 -6.57 -30.57
N PRO A 238 7.03 -6.63 -30.94
CA PRO A 238 7.55 -5.80 -32.00
C PRO A 238 6.65 -5.96 -33.24
N PRO A 239 6.42 -4.91 -34.04
CA PRO A 239 5.78 -5.08 -35.35
C PRO A 239 6.45 -6.26 -36.02
N ALA A 240 5.66 -7.20 -36.56
CA ALA A 240 6.22 -8.26 -37.39
C ALA A 240 7.18 -7.56 -38.34
N GLY A 241 8.49 -7.82 -38.19
CA GLY A 241 9.49 -7.17 -39.02
C GLY A 241 9.05 -7.33 -40.46
N HIS A 242 9.42 -6.39 -41.33
CA HIS A 242 9.30 -6.65 -42.76
C HIS A 242 9.97 -8.01 -42.94
N GLY A 243 9.16 -9.04 -43.22
CA GLY A 243 9.71 -10.35 -43.52
C GLY A 243 10.76 -10.11 -44.60
N PRO A 244 11.83 -10.92 -44.67
CA PRO A 244 12.75 -10.82 -45.79
C PRO A 244 11.91 -10.63 -47.04
N ASP A 245 12.18 -9.59 -47.83
CA ASP A 245 11.46 -9.25 -49.06
C ASP A 245 11.62 -10.44 -50.01
N ARG A 246 10.95 -11.55 -49.73
CA ARG A 246 10.89 -12.73 -50.57
C ARG A 246 10.17 -12.38 -51.86
N LEU A 247 9.49 -11.22 -51.90
CA LEU A 247 9.01 -10.63 -53.14
C LEU A 247 10.17 -10.11 -53.99
N ALA A 248 11.20 -9.50 -53.41
CA ALA A 248 12.40 -9.09 -54.14
C ALA A 248 13.19 -10.31 -54.60
N ASP A 249 13.36 -11.35 -53.76
CA ASP A 249 14.05 -12.59 -54.16
C ASP A 249 13.26 -13.38 -55.22
N PHE A 250 11.92 -13.33 -55.20
CA PHE A 250 11.06 -13.97 -56.19
C PHE A 250 10.98 -13.18 -57.52
N VAL A 251 11.09 -11.84 -57.47
CA VAL A 251 11.12 -10.96 -58.66
C VAL A 251 12.53 -10.89 -59.26
N ALA A 252 13.58 -11.02 -58.46
CA ALA A 252 14.98 -10.95 -58.91
C ALA A 252 15.47 -12.23 -59.62
N GLY A 253 14.70 -13.32 -59.60
CA GLY A 253 14.92 -14.44 -60.52
C GLY A 253 16.31 -15.10 -60.44
N GLU A 254 17.01 -15.06 -59.30
CA GLU A 254 18.29 -15.79 -59.13
C GLU A 254 18.09 -17.26 -58.76
N GLY A 255 17.08 -17.90 -59.37
CA GLY A 255 16.85 -19.33 -59.34
C GLY A 255 16.97 -19.92 -60.74
N GLY A 256 18.18 -19.96 -61.31
CA GLY A 256 18.32 -20.40 -62.70
C GLY A 256 19.72 -20.59 -63.26
N GLY A 257 20.72 -20.95 -62.44
CA GLY A 257 22.07 -21.30 -62.90
C GLY A 257 22.37 -22.79 -62.80
N ARG A 258 21.65 -23.63 -63.56
CA ARG A 258 22.08 -25.00 -63.86
C ARG A 258 23.00 -24.97 -65.07
N SER A 259 24.27 -25.30 -64.88
CA SER A 259 25.11 -26.06 -65.82
C SER A 259 26.32 -26.62 -65.09
#